data_AF-A0A9D0C7A4-F1
#
_entry.id   AF-A0A9D0C7A4-F1
#
_cell.length_a   1.000
_cell.length_b   1.000
_cell.length_c   1.000
_cell.angle_alpha   90.00
_cell.angle_beta   90.00
_cell.angle_gamma   90.00
#
_symmetry.space_group_name_H-M   'P 1'
#
loop_
_entity.id
_entity.type
_entity.pdbx_description
1 polymer ?
#
loop_
_entity_poly.entity_id
_entity_poly.type
_entity_poly.pdbx_seq_one_letter_code
_entity_poly.pdbx_strand_id
1 'polypeptide(L)'
;MQHEELIPVRMVNEYVYCPRLAYLEWVQSEWAESADTVDGKFVHRRVDRASGDMPAARDMEPDESLQARSVLLSSQELGVVARFDLIEGEDGQVVPVDYKRGKRPHVARRAYDPERVQLCLQGLILREHGYVCSEGSLYFAASRERVRVAFDEELVALARASVQAVRDMAAAGVLPEPLEDSPKCPRCSLVGICLPDEVCFLRSRKDPPRPLAVAPDDALPVYVQAYRGKVAKKNDELVITTGDDGTGTRARLRDTSQLVLLGNVYLTTPCLHELLRRQIPVCWYSYGGWFLGYSCTMGHKNVELRTAQYRASFDERKCLDLARTFVRAKIHNCRTLLRRNWRGEEKPREVLIGLQEDRRRAGRARSIQELLGVEGAAAARYFAAFAGMLREDDGMGRGFDFRGRNRRPPTDPVNALLSFGYAMLVRTWSVTLACVGLDPYRGFYHQPRYGRPALALDMMESFRPLVVDSCVVRVINNGEIQPEDFLVRATGVALKDGARRKFIAAFERRLSVEITHPVFSYRVSCRRVLELQARLLGRHLLGEIPDYPDLTTR
;
A
#
# COMPACT_ATOMS: atom_id res chain seq x y z
N MET A 1 -18.10 17.80 30.09
CA MET A 1 -16.67 17.50 29.91
C MET A 1 -16.53 16.63 28.68
N GLN A 2 -15.67 17.00 27.73
CA GLN A 2 -15.23 16.04 26.71
C GLN A 2 -14.33 15.03 27.43
N HIS A 3 -14.54 13.73 27.21
CA HIS A 3 -13.51 12.76 27.58
C HIS A 3 -12.33 13.01 26.64
N GLU A 4 -11.18 13.43 27.18
CA GLU A 4 -9.94 13.42 26.41
C GLU A 4 -9.65 11.97 25.99
N GLU A 5 -9.30 11.78 24.72
CA GLU A 5 -8.99 10.45 24.20
C GLU A 5 -7.67 9.96 24.80
N LEU A 6 -7.73 8.84 25.54
CA LEU A 6 -6.57 8.28 26.23
C LEU A 6 -5.52 7.84 25.22
N ILE A 7 -4.34 8.45 25.26
CA ILE A 7 -3.24 8.11 24.35
C ILE A 7 -2.66 6.74 24.75
N PRO A 8 -2.60 5.76 23.84
CA PRO A 8 -1.89 4.52 24.12
C PRO A 8 -0.41 4.81 24.40
N VAL A 9 0.14 4.33 25.52
CA VAL A 9 1.56 4.54 25.90
C VAL A 9 2.53 4.12 24.80
N ARG A 10 2.14 3.14 23.97
CA ARG A 10 2.88 2.80 22.75
C ARG A 10 3.06 3.99 21.81
N MET A 11 2.06 4.83 21.57
CA MET A 11 2.19 6.01 20.70
C MET A 11 3.19 7.03 21.25
N VAL A 12 3.36 7.09 22.57
CA VAL A 12 4.40 7.92 23.21
C VAL A 12 5.79 7.32 22.99
N ASN A 13 5.93 5.99 23.03
CA ASN A 13 7.16 5.29 22.61
C ASN A 13 7.51 5.61 21.15
N GLU A 14 6.56 5.40 20.22
CA GLU A 14 6.77 5.69 18.80
C GLU A 14 7.12 7.17 18.56
N TYR A 15 6.62 8.12 19.37
CA TYR A 15 6.94 9.54 19.27
C TYR A 15 8.38 9.85 19.69
N VAL A 16 8.81 9.34 20.85
CA VAL A 16 10.21 9.46 21.32
C VAL A 16 11.17 8.76 20.35
N TYR A 17 10.72 7.71 19.66
CA TYR A 17 11.47 7.11 18.56
C TYR A 17 11.53 8.03 17.33
N CYS A 18 10.38 8.53 16.85
CA CYS A 18 10.25 9.45 15.73
C CYS A 18 8.85 10.12 15.74
N PRO A 19 8.74 11.45 15.92
CA PRO A 19 7.44 12.14 15.93
C PRO A 19 6.57 11.85 14.70
N ARG A 20 7.18 11.78 13.51
CA ARG A 20 6.49 11.44 12.26
C ARG A 20 5.94 10.01 12.25
N LEU A 21 6.62 9.04 12.90
CA LEU A 21 6.11 7.68 13.03
C LEU A 21 4.83 7.66 13.86
N ALA A 22 4.86 8.30 15.03
CA ALA A 22 3.67 8.44 15.88
C ALA A 22 2.53 9.17 15.17
N TYR A 23 2.80 10.22 14.39
CA TYR A 23 1.75 10.89 13.60
C TYR A 23 1.09 9.95 12.58
N LEU A 24 1.90 9.16 11.86
CA LEU A 24 1.38 8.21 10.88
C LEU A 24 0.54 7.11 11.55
N GLU A 25 1.01 6.51 12.66
CA GLU A 25 0.29 5.44 13.37
C GLU A 25 -0.94 5.94 14.16
N TRP A 26 -0.85 7.11 14.79
CA TRP A 26 -1.92 7.67 15.64
C TRP A 26 -2.94 8.48 14.82
N VAL A 27 -2.49 9.59 14.20
CA VAL A 27 -3.37 10.57 13.55
C VAL A 27 -3.86 10.08 12.19
N GLN A 28 -2.97 9.55 11.35
CA GLN A 28 -3.35 9.03 10.02
C GLN A 28 -3.82 7.55 10.07
N SER A 29 -3.57 6.85 11.19
CA SER A 29 -3.86 5.43 11.38
C SER A 29 -3.30 4.53 10.27
N GLU A 30 -2.12 4.86 9.76
CA GLU A 30 -1.32 4.02 8.87
C GLU A 30 -0.63 2.93 9.69
N TRP A 31 -0.70 1.67 9.24
CA TRP A 31 -0.04 0.54 9.89
C TRP A 31 0.62 -0.36 8.84
N ALA A 32 1.83 -0.83 9.14
CA ALA A 32 2.48 -1.88 8.37
C ALA A 32 3.04 -2.94 9.33
N GLU A 33 2.83 -4.22 9.01
CA GLU A 33 3.49 -5.30 9.76
C GLU A 33 4.96 -5.37 9.35
N SER A 34 5.87 -5.24 10.32
CA SER A 34 7.28 -5.60 10.14
C SER A 34 7.49 -7.07 10.50
N ALA A 35 8.62 -7.65 10.05
CA ALA A 35 9.04 -8.98 10.50
C ALA A 35 9.14 -9.08 12.04
N ASP A 36 9.41 -7.96 12.72
CA ASP A 36 9.42 -7.87 14.19
C ASP A 36 8.02 -7.85 14.82
N THR A 37 7.01 -7.28 14.16
CA THR A 37 5.62 -7.30 14.69
C THR A 37 4.94 -8.66 14.47
N VAL A 38 5.24 -9.37 13.38
CA VAL A 38 4.69 -10.71 13.12
C VAL A 38 5.28 -11.74 14.10
N ASP A 39 6.59 -11.71 14.32
CA ASP A 39 7.25 -12.61 15.29
C ASP A 39 7.00 -12.20 16.75
N GLY A 40 6.79 -10.90 17.01
CA GLY A 40 6.33 -10.40 18.30
C GLY A 40 5.04 -11.09 18.75
N LYS A 41 4.06 -11.26 17.85
CA LYS A 41 2.81 -12.03 18.12
C LYS A 41 3.07 -13.48 18.55
N PHE A 42 4.19 -14.11 18.18
CA PHE A 42 4.54 -15.45 18.64
C PHE A 42 5.16 -15.47 20.04
N VAL A 43 5.91 -14.43 20.42
CA VAL A 43 6.44 -14.28 21.78
C VAL A 43 5.32 -13.87 22.75
N HIS A 44 4.52 -12.86 22.38
CA HIS A 44 3.33 -12.44 23.14
C HIS A 44 2.33 -13.59 23.31
N ARG A 45 2.12 -14.48 22.32
CA ARG A 45 1.23 -15.67 22.48
C ARG A 45 1.51 -16.58 23.68
N ARG A 46 2.72 -16.55 24.26
CA ARG A 46 3.07 -17.29 25.49
C ARG A 46 2.72 -16.52 26.78
N VAL A 47 2.51 -15.21 26.67
CA VAL A 47 2.16 -14.25 27.74
C VAL A 47 0.68 -13.87 27.67
N ASP A 48 0.08 -13.80 26.49
CA ASP A 48 -1.33 -13.46 26.16
C ASP A 48 -2.38 -14.47 26.66
N ARG A 49 -1.98 -15.51 27.40
CA ARG A 49 -2.93 -16.23 28.25
C ARG A 49 -3.24 -15.31 29.42
N ALA A 50 -4.29 -14.49 29.28
CA ALA A 50 -4.82 -13.66 30.35
C ALA A 50 -5.01 -14.52 31.62
N SER A 51 -4.31 -14.13 32.69
CA SER A 51 -4.30 -14.82 33.97
C SER A 51 -3.95 -13.82 35.07
N GLY A 52 -4.74 -13.82 36.14
CA GLY A 52 -4.67 -12.85 37.24
C GLY A 52 -5.60 -11.66 36.98
N ASP A 53 -6.65 -11.54 37.79
CA ASP A 53 -7.25 -10.25 38.07
C ASP A 53 -6.26 -9.45 38.94
N MET A 54 -6.21 -8.13 38.76
CA MET A 54 -5.42 -7.25 39.64
C MET A 54 -6.30 -6.85 40.83
N PRO A 55 -6.06 -7.36 42.06
CA PRO A 55 -6.72 -6.84 43.26
C PRO A 55 -6.29 -5.38 43.45
N ALA A 56 -7.18 -4.50 43.93
CA ALA A 56 -6.76 -3.13 44.22
C ALA A 56 -5.65 -3.15 45.29
N ALA A 57 -4.69 -2.21 45.24
CA ALA A 57 -3.51 -2.25 46.11
C ALA A 57 -3.82 -2.29 47.64
N ARG A 58 -5.00 -1.80 48.03
CA ARG A 58 -5.54 -1.82 49.41
C ARG A 58 -6.20 -3.14 49.83
N ASP A 59 -6.49 -4.02 48.87
CA ASP A 59 -7.22 -5.27 49.02
C ASP A 59 -6.26 -6.49 48.92
N MET A 60 -4.93 -6.25 48.81
CA MET A 60 -3.88 -7.28 48.87
C MET A 60 -3.59 -7.68 50.32
N GLU A 61 -3.37 -8.97 50.57
CA GLU A 61 -2.92 -9.45 51.89
C GLU A 61 -1.39 -9.25 52.06
N PRO A 62 -0.88 -9.14 53.31
CA PRO A 62 0.56 -9.15 53.59
C PRO A 62 1.22 -10.45 53.10
N ASP A 63 2.44 -10.35 52.58
CA ASP A 63 3.18 -11.45 51.92
C ASP A 63 2.52 -12.00 50.62
N GLU A 64 1.49 -11.32 50.07
CA GLU A 64 0.83 -11.76 48.83
C GLU A 64 1.65 -11.41 47.57
N SER A 65 2.15 -12.43 46.87
CA SER A 65 2.87 -12.27 45.61
C SER A 65 1.92 -11.99 44.43
N LEU A 66 2.01 -10.81 43.83
CA LEU A 66 1.26 -10.42 42.65
C LEU A 66 2.00 -10.85 41.37
N GLN A 67 1.34 -11.61 40.50
CA GLN A 67 1.80 -11.82 39.12
C GLN A 67 0.62 -11.76 38.12
N ALA A 68 0.52 -10.66 37.38
CA ALA A 68 -0.54 -10.44 36.40
C ALA A 68 0.02 -10.26 34.97
N ARG A 69 -0.72 -10.72 33.94
CA ARG A 69 -0.26 -10.73 32.54
C ARG A 69 -1.26 -10.17 31.54
N SER A 70 -0.76 -9.44 30.55
CA SER A 70 -1.56 -8.79 29.49
C SER A 70 -2.66 -7.86 30.03
N VAL A 71 -2.40 -7.21 31.17
CA VAL A 71 -3.32 -6.29 31.86
C VAL A 71 -3.45 -4.98 31.07
N LEU A 72 -4.64 -4.36 31.04
CA LEU A 72 -4.88 -3.05 30.47
C LEU A 72 -5.27 -2.06 31.59
N LEU A 73 -4.44 -1.06 31.88
CA LEU A 73 -4.75 0.01 32.84
C LEU A 73 -4.65 1.39 32.17
N SER A 74 -5.41 2.35 32.69
CA SER A 74 -5.38 3.75 32.25
C SER A 74 -5.10 4.70 33.41
N SER A 75 -4.38 5.78 33.11
CA SER A 75 -4.25 6.96 33.97
C SER A 75 -5.14 8.07 33.39
N GLN A 76 -6.04 8.62 34.21
CA GLN A 76 -6.83 9.80 33.85
C GLN A 76 -6.04 11.09 34.08
N GLU A 77 -5.14 11.13 35.08
CA GLU A 77 -4.27 12.28 35.35
C GLU A 77 -3.34 12.58 34.15
N LEU A 78 -2.69 11.54 33.61
CA LEU A 78 -1.82 11.64 32.44
C LEU A 78 -2.61 11.55 31.13
N GLY A 79 -3.86 11.08 31.17
CA GLY A 79 -4.69 10.75 30.00
C GLY A 79 -4.03 9.74 29.06
N VAL A 80 -3.50 8.63 29.62
CA VAL A 80 -2.87 7.55 28.84
C VAL A 80 -3.44 6.18 29.19
N VAL A 81 -3.29 5.22 28.29
CA VAL A 81 -3.65 3.81 28.49
C VAL A 81 -2.48 2.89 28.12
N ALA A 82 -2.16 1.91 28.96
CA ALA A 82 -1.09 0.97 28.73
C ALA A 82 -1.57 -0.48 28.82
N ARG A 83 -1.07 -1.32 27.90
CA ARG A 83 -1.02 -2.76 28.11
C ARG A 83 0.30 -3.09 28.82
N PHE A 84 0.25 -4.00 29.77
CA PHE A 84 1.38 -4.52 30.53
C PHE A 84 1.59 -5.98 30.15
N ASP A 85 2.79 -6.34 29.70
CA ASP A 85 3.09 -7.75 29.38
C ASP A 85 3.04 -8.60 30.64
N LEU A 86 3.76 -8.15 31.68
CA LEU A 86 3.86 -8.75 32.99
C LEU A 86 3.96 -7.64 34.04
N ILE A 87 3.24 -7.81 35.15
CA ILE A 87 3.42 -7.06 36.40
C ILE A 87 3.80 -8.11 37.45
N GLU A 88 4.86 -7.85 38.20
CA GLU A 88 5.29 -8.68 39.33
C GLU A 88 5.59 -7.81 40.55
N GLY A 89 5.32 -8.32 41.75
CA GLY A 89 5.47 -7.57 42.99
C GLY A 89 5.00 -8.32 44.23
N GLU A 90 5.27 -7.75 45.41
CA GLU A 90 4.90 -8.24 46.74
C GLU A 90 4.52 -7.02 47.60
N ASP A 91 3.61 -7.15 48.57
CA ASP A 91 3.19 -6.08 49.50
C ASP A 91 2.81 -4.74 48.83
N GLY A 92 2.13 -4.80 47.68
CA GLY A 92 1.77 -3.61 46.90
C GLY A 92 2.94 -2.86 46.25
N GLN A 93 4.18 -3.35 46.40
CA GLN A 93 5.35 -2.89 45.65
C GLN A 93 5.47 -3.66 44.34
N VAL A 94 5.27 -2.99 43.22
CA VAL A 94 5.14 -3.62 41.89
C VAL A 94 6.14 -3.08 40.88
N VAL A 95 6.55 -3.95 39.96
CA VAL A 95 7.49 -3.68 38.89
C VAL A 95 6.87 -4.12 37.56
N PRO A 96 6.57 -3.22 36.61
CA PRO A 96 6.20 -3.61 35.26
C PRO A 96 7.42 -4.24 34.56
N VAL A 97 7.19 -5.35 33.87
CA VAL A 97 8.20 -6.05 33.07
C VAL A 97 7.75 -6.09 31.61
N ASP A 98 8.51 -5.43 30.75
CA ASP A 98 8.21 -5.23 29.33
C ASP A 98 9.19 -6.05 28.46
N TYR A 99 8.65 -6.88 27.56
CA TYR A 99 9.43 -7.89 26.82
C TYR A 99 9.87 -7.36 25.46
N LYS A 100 11.19 -7.25 25.25
CA LYS A 100 11.78 -6.83 23.97
C LYS A 100 12.40 -8.01 23.22
N ARG A 101 12.10 -8.12 21.92
CA ARG A 101 12.67 -9.13 21.01
C ARG A 101 14.19 -9.01 20.87
N GLY A 102 14.69 -7.78 20.78
CA GLY A 102 16.08 -7.47 20.44
C GLY A 102 17.10 -7.91 21.50
N LYS A 103 18.39 -7.69 21.18
CA LYS A 103 19.47 -7.71 22.18
C LYS A 103 19.48 -6.39 22.93
N ARG A 104 19.95 -6.40 24.19
CA ARG A 104 20.21 -5.17 24.95
C ARG A 104 21.12 -4.22 24.15
N PRO A 105 20.77 -2.93 24.02
CA PRO A 105 21.62 -1.97 23.33
C PRO A 105 22.90 -1.64 24.12
N HIS A 106 24.01 -1.46 23.41
CA HIS A 106 25.30 -1.05 23.97
C HIS A 106 25.37 0.48 24.13
N VAL A 107 24.43 1.04 24.90
CA VAL A 107 24.37 2.47 25.26
C VAL A 107 24.58 2.65 26.77
N ALA A 108 25.00 3.84 27.20
CA ALA A 108 25.32 4.12 28.61
C ALA A 108 24.17 3.76 29.56
N ARG A 109 22.93 4.11 29.21
CA ARG A 109 21.71 3.83 29.98
C ARG A 109 21.16 2.39 29.77
N ARG A 110 21.86 1.52 29.03
CA ARG A 110 21.52 0.11 28.72
C ARG A 110 20.15 -0.15 28.04
N ALA A 111 19.38 0.90 27.78
CA ALA A 111 18.14 0.96 27.03
C ALA A 111 18.07 2.31 26.30
N TYR A 112 17.29 2.42 25.22
CA TYR A 112 17.02 3.73 24.60
C TYR A 112 15.83 4.41 25.30
N ASP A 113 15.70 5.71 25.10
CA ASP A 113 14.64 6.49 25.76
C ASP A 113 13.20 6.11 25.38
N PRO A 114 12.85 5.63 24.16
CA PRO A 114 11.49 5.18 23.87
C PRO A 114 11.01 4.06 24.79
N GLU A 115 11.84 3.05 25.04
CA GLU A 115 11.52 1.97 25.98
C GLU A 115 11.51 2.43 27.44
N ARG A 116 12.44 3.32 27.82
CA ARG A 116 12.47 3.90 29.18
C ARG A 116 11.22 4.72 29.48
N VAL A 117 10.77 5.54 28.53
CA VAL A 117 9.56 6.38 28.65
C VAL A 117 8.30 5.52 28.72
N GLN A 118 8.15 4.50 27.86
CA GLN A 118 7.05 3.55 27.92
C GLN A 118 6.94 2.90 29.30
N LEU A 119 8.06 2.41 29.82
CA LEU A 119 8.13 1.70 31.09
C LEU A 119 7.89 2.63 32.29
N CYS A 120 8.35 3.89 32.20
CA CYS A 120 8.05 4.92 33.20
C CYS A 120 6.55 5.27 33.22
N LEU A 121 5.90 5.43 32.06
CA LEU A 121 4.45 5.67 31.98
C LEU A 121 3.65 4.50 32.53
N GLN A 122 4.05 3.26 32.25
CA GLN A 122 3.50 2.05 32.89
C GLN A 122 3.60 2.13 34.42
N GLY A 123 4.77 2.50 34.95
CA GLY A 123 4.97 2.69 36.39
C GLY A 123 4.14 3.81 37.01
N LEU A 124 4.00 4.95 36.32
CA LEU A 124 3.16 6.06 36.78
C LEU A 124 1.67 5.69 36.80
N ILE A 125 1.18 4.91 35.83
CA ILE A 125 -0.18 4.35 35.86
C ILE A 125 -0.35 3.45 37.10
N LEU A 126 0.62 2.60 37.42
CA LEU A 126 0.55 1.74 38.62
C LEU A 126 0.50 2.57 39.92
N ARG A 127 1.22 3.71 39.98
CA ARG A 127 1.11 4.66 41.11
C ARG A 127 -0.30 5.27 41.26
N GLU A 128 -0.96 5.63 40.15
CA GLU A 128 -2.34 6.15 40.18
C GLU A 128 -3.35 5.09 40.65
N HIS A 129 -3.09 3.81 40.37
CA HIS A 129 -3.89 2.67 40.86
C HIS A 129 -3.54 2.24 42.30
N GLY A 130 -2.70 3.01 43.00
CA GLY A 130 -2.40 2.85 44.42
C GLY A 130 -1.20 1.97 44.76
N TYR A 131 -0.49 1.42 43.77
CA TYR A 131 0.70 0.61 44.01
C TYR A 131 1.96 1.46 44.18
N VAL A 132 2.93 0.96 44.93
CA VAL A 132 4.26 1.55 45.04
C VAL A 132 5.12 1.04 43.89
N CYS A 133 5.52 1.92 42.97
CA CYS A 133 6.29 1.54 41.78
C CYS A 133 7.42 2.53 41.51
N SER A 134 8.62 2.26 42.02
CA SER A 134 9.81 3.13 41.86
C SER A 134 10.58 2.87 40.55
N GLU A 135 10.32 1.76 39.87
CA GLU A 135 11.10 1.28 38.73
C GLU A 135 10.37 0.22 37.91
N GLY A 136 10.93 -0.07 36.73
CA GLY A 136 10.49 -1.16 35.85
C GLY A 136 11.65 -2.05 35.40
N SER A 137 11.34 -3.09 34.63
CA SER A 137 12.33 -3.93 33.97
C SER A 137 12.07 -4.15 32.49
N LEU A 138 13.11 -4.04 31.67
CA LEU A 138 13.12 -4.48 30.27
C LEU A 138 13.75 -5.88 30.19
N TYR A 139 13.07 -6.85 29.59
CA TYR A 139 13.61 -8.19 29.34
C TYR A 139 13.94 -8.38 27.86
N PHE A 140 15.23 -8.50 27.52
CA PHE A 140 15.72 -8.66 26.15
C PHE A 140 15.84 -10.14 25.78
N ALA A 141 14.85 -10.67 25.07
CA ALA A 141 14.75 -12.11 24.76
C ALA A 141 15.95 -12.67 23.98
N ALA A 142 16.56 -11.89 23.08
CA ALA A 142 17.70 -12.35 22.28
C ALA A 142 19.05 -12.34 23.00
N SER A 143 19.20 -11.60 24.12
CA SER A 143 20.36 -11.73 25.02
C SER A 143 20.06 -12.42 26.35
N ARG A 144 18.77 -12.68 26.65
CA ARG A 144 18.24 -13.17 27.93
C ARG A 144 18.63 -12.28 29.14
N GLU A 145 18.86 -11.00 28.88
CA GLU A 145 19.26 -10.03 29.89
C GLU A 145 18.03 -9.23 30.39
N ARG A 146 17.99 -8.96 31.69
CA ARG A 146 17.04 -8.05 32.33
C ARG A 146 17.74 -6.73 32.66
N VAL A 147 17.13 -5.60 32.31
CA VAL A 147 17.63 -4.25 32.58
C VAL A 147 16.63 -3.52 33.45
N ARG A 148 17.05 -3.19 34.68
CA ARG A 148 16.31 -2.36 35.64
C ARG A 148 16.35 -0.90 35.19
N VAL A 149 15.21 -0.22 35.20
CA VAL A 149 15.05 1.19 34.83
C VAL A 149 14.39 1.91 36.00
N ALA A 150 15.17 2.70 36.75
CA ALA A 150 14.65 3.55 37.81
C ALA A 150 13.80 4.69 37.23
N PHE A 151 12.72 5.06 37.90
CA PHE A 151 11.87 6.20 37.53
C PHE A 151 12.29 7.44 38.31
N ASP A 152 13.50 7.92 37.99
CA ASP A 152 14.05 9.19 38.48
C ASP A 152 13.27 10.41 37.95
N GLU A 153 13.50 11.57 38.56
CA GLU A 153 12.80 12.82 38.21
C GLU A 153 13.03 13.24 36.76
N GLU A 154 14.21 12.97 36.20
CA GLU A 154 14.54 13.24 34.79
C GLU A 154 13.65 12.42 33.85
N LEU A 155 13.54 11.10 34.10
CA LEU A 155 12.74 10.20 33.27
C LEU A 155 11.24 10.46 33.45
N VAL A 156 10.77 10.78 34.67
CA VAL A 156 9.37 11.15 34.92
C VAL A 156 9.03 12.46 34.20
N ALA A 157 9.90 13.47 34.24
CA ALA A 157 9.72 14.71 33.49
C ALA A 157 9.70 14.48 31.98
N LEU A 158 10.64 13.70 31.45
CA LEU A 158 10.69 13.32 30.03
C LEU A 158 9.43 12.56 29.61
N ALA A 159 8.93 11.64 30.43
CA ALA A 159 7.73 10.87 30.15
C ALA A 159 6.48 11.75 30.09
N ARG A 160 6.27 12.62 31.08
CA ARG A 160 5.15 13.59 31.10
C ARG A 160 5.24 14.57 29.92
N ALA A 161 6.42 15.10 29.63
CA ALA A 161 6.64 15.98 28.47
C ALA A 161 6.36 15.27 27.13
N SER A 162 6.73 13.99 27.01
CA SER A 162 6.48 13.20 25.80
C SER A 162 4.98 12.94 25.58
N VAL A 163 4.20 12.72 26.64
CA VAL A 163 2.73 12.62 26.54
C VAL A 163 2.13 13.93 26.01
N GLN A 164 2.54 15.07 26.58
CA GLN A 164 2.06 16.37 26.12
C GLN A 164 2.44 16.63 24.66
N ALA A 165 3.68 16.32 24.27
CA ALA A 165 4.14 16.52 22.90
C ALA A 165 3.38 15.68 21.86
N VAL A 166 2.88 14.48 22.23
CA VAL A 166 1.97 13.69 21.37
C VAL A 166 0.61 14.37 21.23
N ARG A 167 0.06 14.93 22.33
CA ARG A 167 -1.21 15.69 22.30
C ARG A 167 -1.08 16.91 21.38
N ASP A 168 -0.04 17.71 21.58
CA ASP A 168 0.21 18.94 20.82
C ASP A 168 0.41 18.64 19.32
N MET A 169 1.18 17.60 19.00
CA MET A 169 1.37 17.11 17.63
C MET A 169 0.06 16.67 16.99
N ALA A 170 -0.78 15.90 17.70
CA ALA A 170 -2.07 15.44 17.17
C ALA A 170 -3.07 16.59 16.99
N ALA A 171 -3.09 17.55 17.93
CA ALA A 171 -3.94 18.74 17.86
C ALA A 171 -3.53 19.72 16.76
N ALA A 172 -2.22 19.82 16.45
CA ALA A 172 -1.71 20.69 15.40
C ALA A 172 -2.18 20.31 13.99
N GLY A 173 -2.44 19.01 13.73
CA GLY A 173 -2.84 18.54 12.40
C GLY A 173 -1.77 18.76 11.31
N VAL A 174 -0.50 18.89 11.72
CA VAL A 174 0.66 19.06 10.84
C VAL A 174 1.56 17.84 10.97
N LEU A 175 1.64 17.05 9.89
CA LEU A 175 2.53 15.89 9.80
C LEU A 175 4.00 16.33 10.00
N PRO A 176 4.71 15.81 11.02
CA PRO A 176 6.10 16.18 11.28
C PRO A 176 7.02 15.81 10.11
N GLU A 177 8.09 16.58 9.97
CA GLU A 177 9.10 16.37 8.93
C GLU A 177 9.78 14.99 9.05
N PRO A 178 10.16 14.36 7.91
CA PRO A 178 10.94 13.12 7.95
C PRO A 178 12.33 13.36 8.52
N LEU A 179 12.87 12.36 9.22
CA LEU A 179 14.23 12.42 9.74
C LEU A 179 15.25 12.39 8.58
N GLU A 180 16.18 13.33 8.56
CA GLU A 180 17.28 13.37 7.58
C GLU A 180 18.38 12.35 7.94
N ASP A 181 18.80 11.55 6.95
CA ASP A 181 19.78 10.44 7.01
C ASP A 181 19.75 9.53 8.27
N SER A 182 18.61 9.45 8.96
CA SER A 182 18.59 8.75 10.25
C SER A 182 18.80 7.24 10.10
N PRO A 183 19.66 6.60 10.92
CA PRO A 183 19.83 5.15 10.95
C PRO A 183 18.64 4.41 11.62
N LYS A 184 17.62 5.17 12.07
CA LYS A 184 16.30 4.65 12.45
C LYS A 184 15.48 4.27 11.22
N CYS A 185 15.47 5.11 10.18
CA CYS A 185 14.55 5.00 9.05
C CYS A 185 14.60 3.66 8.30
N PRO A 186 15.75 3.08 7.93
CA PRO A 186 15.80 1.79 7.22
C PRO A 186 15.27 0.58 8.02
N ARG A 187 15.03 0.73 9.33
CA ARG A 187 14.47 -0.31 10.21
C ARG A 187 13.05 0.01 10.69
N CYS A 188 12.48 1.12 10.24
CA CYS A 188 11.12 1.54 10.61
C CYS A 188 10.09 0.70 9.81
N SER A 189 9.10 0.14 10.51
CA SER A 189 7.93 -0.54 9.91
C SER A 189 7.28 0.28 8.80
N LEU A 190 7.14 1.59 9.04
CA LEU A 190 6.52 2.53 8.12
C LEU A 190 7.48 3.14 7.10
N VAL A 191 8.70 2.64 6.89
CA VAL A 191 9.64 3.24 5.91
C VAL A 191 9.02 3.32 4.50
N GLY A 192 8.28 2.29 4.10
CA GLY A 192 7.52 2.26 2.83
C GLY A 192 6.29 3.17 2.77
N ILE A 193 5.85 3.71 3.89
CA ILE A 193 4.69 4.63 4.01
C ILE A 193 5.18 6.07 4.11
N CYS A 194 6.16 6.28 4.98
CA CYS A 194 6.81 7.54 5.29
C CYS A 194 7.62 8.08 4.10
N LEU A 195 8.38 7.20 3.43
CA LEU A 195 9.32 7.51 2.33
C LEU A 195 10.30 8.66 2.67
N PRO A 196 11.01 8.59 3.81
CA PRO A 196 11.78 9.72 4.33
C PRO A 196 12.89 10.15 3.37
N ASP A 197 13.68 9.19 2.91
CA ASP A 197 14.80 9.40 1.99
C ASP A 197 14.31 9.97 0.65
N GLU A 198 13.22 9.44 0.08
CA GLU A 198 12.65 9.94 -1.17
C GLU A 198 12.11 11.36 -1.03
N VAL A 199 11.41 11.69 0.06
CA VAL A 199 10.91 13.04 0.33
C VAL A 199 12.07 14.02 0.49
N CYS A 200 13.08 13.70 1.31
CA CYS A 200 14.26 14.54 1.49
C CYS A 200 15.05 14.73 0.19
N PHE A 201 15.21 13.69 -0.62
CA PHE A 201 15.86 13.78 -1.94
C PHE A 201 15.07 14.66 -2.91
N LEU A 202 13.73 14.52 -2.96
CA LEU A 202 12.90 15.30 -3.88
C LEU A 202 12.84 16.80 -3.53
N ARG A 203 13.00 17.14 -2.24
CA ARG A 203 13.11 18.53 -1.75
C ARG A 203 14.49 19.13 -1.98
N SER A 204 15.57 18.42 -1.59
CA SER A 204 16.92 18.99 -1.51
C SER A 204 17.81 18.70 -2.72
N ARG A 205 17.56 17.60 -3.44
CA ARG A 205 18.38 17.07 -4.54
C ARG A 205 19.84 16.74 -4.19
N LYS A 206 20.19 16.66 -2.90
CA LYS A 206 21.55 16.38 -2.44
C LYS A 206 21.87 14.88 -2.47
N ASP A 207 21.28 14.13 -1.55
CA ASP A 207 21.68 12.74 -1.28
C ASP A 207 20.71 11.76 -1.95
N PRO A 208 21.19 10.79 -2.76
CA PRO A 208 20.32 9.80 -3.38
C PRO A 208 19.69 8.92 -2.28
N PRO A 209 18.41 8.55 -2.41
CA PRO A 209 17.73 7.79 -1.37
C PRO A 209 18.36 6.40 -1.21
N ARG A 210 18.47 5.92 0.03
CA ARG A 210 18.95 4.56 0.30
C ARG A 210 17.95 3.55 -0.28
N PRO A 211 18.36 2.31 -0.61
CA PRO A 211 17.43 1.29 -1.09
C PRO A 211 16.28 1.09 -0.11
N LEU A 212 15.04 1.19 -0.61
CA LEU A 212 13.85 1.13 0.22
C LEU A 212 13.71 -0.25 0.88
N ALA A 213 14.06 -0.33 2.16
CA ALA A 213 14.10 -1.56 2.96
C ALA A 213 12.71 -2.01 3.42
N VAL A 214 11.84 -2.35 2.47
CA VAL A 214 10.51 -2.94 2.72
C VAL A 214 10.57 -4.44 2.45
N ALA A 215 10.03 -5.25 3.36
CA ALA A 215 9.93 -6.69 3.17
C ALA A 215 9.09 -7.02 1.91
N PRO A 216 9.42 -8.08 1.15
CA PRO A 216 8.57 -8.51 0.05
C PRO A 216 7.14 -8.78 0.52
N ASP A 217 6.16 -8.14 -0.14
CA ASP A 217 4.77 -8.55 -0.02
C ASP A 217 4.51 -9.69 -0.99
N ASP A 218 4.66 -10.92 -0.47
CA ASP A 218 4.44 -12.16 -1.20
C ASP A 218 2.94 -12.47 -1.42
N ALA A 219 2.02 -11.67 -0.84
CA ALA A 219 0.60 -11.93 -0.94
C ALA A 219 0.07 -11.58 -2.35
N LEU A 220 -0.54 -12.56 -3.02
CA LEU A 220 -0.99 -12.41 -4.42
C LEU A 220 -2.52 -12.31 -4.53
N PRO A 221 -3.05 -11.65 -5.60
CA PRO A 221 -4.48 -11.68 -5.88
C PRO A 221 -4.96 -13.09 -6.25
N VAL A 222 -5.95 -13.60 -5.53
CA VAL A 222 -6.60 -14.89 -5.82
C VAL A 222 -7.71 -14.66 -6.83
N TYR A 223 -7.53 -15.15 -8.06
CA TYR A 223 -8.51 -15.03 -9.14
C TYR A 223 -9.44 -16.26 -9.20
N VAL A 224 -10.75 -16.03 -9.07
CA VAL A 224 -11.79 -17.06 -9.22
C VAL A 224 -12.56 -16.81 -10.50
N GLN A 225 -12.30 -17.66 -11.50
CA GLN A 225 -12.97 -17.66 -12.81
C GLN A 225 -13.76 -18.96 -12.96
N ALA A 226 -15.01 -18.93 -12.52
CA ALA A 226 -15.91 -20.08 -12.53
C ALA A 226 -17.36 -19.65 -12.80
N TYR A 227 -18.11 -20.51 -13.49
CA TYR A 227 -19.56 -20.38 -13.57
C TYR A 227 -20.18 -21.09 -12.37
N ARG A 228 -20.98 -20.37 -11.56
CA ARG A 228 -21.62 -20.88 -10.32
C ARG A 228 -20.63 -21.35 -9.24
N GLY A 229 -19.36 -20.94 -9.29
CA GLY A 229 -18.37 -21.27 -8.26
C GLY A 229 -18.73 -20.68 -6.89
N LYS A 230 -18.21 -21.26 -5.81
CA LYS A 230 -18.45 -20.83 -4.43
C LYS A 230 -17.13 -20.63 -3.68
N VAL A 231 -16.99 -19.48 -3.02
CA VAL A 231 -15.86 -19.14 -2.14
C VAL A 231 -16.34 -19.07 -0.69
N ALA A 232 -15.71 -19.83 0.18
CA ALA A 232 -15.99 -19.89 1.61
C ALA A 232 -14.70 -19.85 2.44
N LYS A 233 -14.79 -19.47 3.71
CA LYS A 233 -13.69 -19.59 4.68
C LYS A 233 -13.73 -20.98 5.33
N LYS A 234 -12.58 -21.65 5.44
CA LYS A 234 -12.36 -22.75 6.41
C LYS A 234 -11.02 -22.53 7.09
N ASN A 235 -11.02 -22.33 8.42
CA ASN A 235 -9.84 -21.93 9.19
C ASN A 235 -9.15 -20.68 8.58
N ASP A 236 -7.83 -20.68 8.40
CA ASP A 236 -7.09 -19.59 7.74
C ASP A 236 -7.03 -19.71 6.20
N GLU A 237 -7.94 -20.47 5.59
CA GLU A 237 -7.97 -20.70 4.13
C GLU A 237 -9.28 -20.24 3.49
N LEU A 238 -9.15 -19.69 2.28
CA LEU A 238 -10.21 -19.61 1.28
C LEU A 238 -10.35 -20.98 0.61
N VAL A 239 -11.56 -21.51 0.60
CA VAL A 239 -11.94 -22.73 -0.11
C VAL A 239 -12.82 -22.33 -1.30
N ILE A 240 -12.38 -22.69 -2.49
CA ILE A 240 -12.97 -22.32 -3.78
C ILE A 240 -13.47 -23.60 -4.45
N THR A 241 -14.79 -23.81 -4.43
CA THR A 241 -15.45 -24.95 -5.09
C THR A 241 -15.92 -24.55 -6.47
N THR A 242 -15.64 -25.36 -7.48
CA THR A 242 -16.03 -25.13 -8.89
C THR A 242 -16.61 -26.40 -9.49
N GLY A 243 -17.86 -26.37 -9.95
CA GLY A 243 -18.57 -27.56 -10.42
C GLY A 243 -19.27 -28.32 -9.28
N ASP A 244 -19.94 -29.41 -9.64
CA ASP A 244 -20.78 -30.21 -8.75
C ASP A 244 -20.03 -31.38 -8.07
N ASP A 245 -18.78 -31.63 -8.46
CA ASP A 245 -17.88 -32.67 -7.94
C ASP A 245 -17.29 -32.33 -6.56
N GLY A 246 -17.46 -31.09 -6.09
CA GLY A 246 -17.04 -30.64 -4.76
C GLY A 246 -15.53 -30.47 -4.58
N THR A 247 -14.71 -30.63 -5.63
CA THR A 247 -13.26 -30.45 -5.51
C THR A 247 -12.93 -28.98 -5.26
N GLY A 248 -12.31 -28.72 -4.10
CA GLY A 248 -12.07 -27.37 -3.59
C GLY A 248 -10.60 -26.97 -3.72
N THR A 249 -10.31 -25.97 -4.56
CA THR A 249 -9.00 -25.31 -4.55
C THR A 249 -8.87 -24.48 -3.27
N ARG A 250 -7.66 -24.43 -2.69
CA ARG A 250 -7.38 -23.71 -1.44
C ARG A 250 -6.37 -22.58 -1.66
N ALA A 251 -6.59 -21.46 -1.00
CA ALA A 251 -5.62 -20.38 -0.89
C ALA A 251 -5.55 -19.89 0.57
N ARG A 252 -4.35 -19.65 1.09
CA ARG A 252 -4.17 -19.16 2.47
C ARG A 252 -4.51 -17.68 2.55
N LEU A 253 -5.26 -17.28 3.57
CA LEU A 253 -5.62 -15.89 3.80
C LEU A 253 -4.40 -14.98 4.07
N ARG A 254 -3.32 -15.53 4.63
CA ARG A 254 -2.05 -14.80 4.81
C ARG A 254 -1.38 -14.44 3.47
N ASP A 255 -1.56 -15.28 2.46
CA ASP A 255 -0.87 -15.19 1.18
C ASP A 255 -1.78 -14.56 0.09
N THR A 256 -2.91 -13.98 0.51
CA THR A 256 -3.95 -13.41 -0.37
C THR A 256 -4.03 -11.89 -0.19
N SER A 257 -3.54 -11.10 -1.16
CA SER A 257 -3.66 -9.63 -1.10
C SER A 257 -5.01 -9.11 -1.57
N GLN A 258 -5.71 -9.85 -2.45
CA GLN A 258 -7.05 -9.51 -2.96
C GLN A 258 -7.81 -10.78 -3.33
N LEU A 259 -9.14 -10.78 -3.22
CA LEU A 259 -10.00 -11.81 -3.83
C LEU A 259 -10.65 -11.22 -5.08
N VAL A 260 -10.40 -11.79 -6.26
CA VAL A 260 -10.92 -11.29 -7.55
C VAL A 260 -11.93 -12.28 -8.13
N LEU A 261 -13.19 -11.86 -8.23
CA LEU A 261 -14.32 -12.69 -8.64
C LEU A 261 -14.78 -12.31 -10.06
N LEU A 262 -14.71 -13.26 -10.99
CA LEU A 262 -15.07 -13.05 -12.41
C LEU A 262 -16.38 -13.77 -12.75
N GLY A 263 -17.45 -12.99 -12.96
CA GLY A 263 -18.76 -13.50 -13.31
C GLY A 263 -19.53 -14.03 -12.10
N ASN A 264 -20.31 -15.10 -12.30
CA ASN A 264 -21.28 -15.59 -11.34
C ASN A 264 -20.61 -16.51 -10.30
N VAL A 265 -19.95 -15.90 -9.31
CA VAL A 265 -19.30 -16.59 -8.18
C VAL A 265 -19.96 -16.18 -6.86
N TYR A 266 -20.38 -17.14 -6.06
CA TYR A 266 -20.96 -16.93 -4.73
C TYR A 266 -19.85 -16.74 -3.68
N LEU A 267 -19.95 -15.70 -2.85
CA LEU A 267 -19.09 -15.50 -1.68
C LEU A 267 -19.95 -15.66 -0.42
N THR A 268 -19.54 -16.51 0.53
CA THR A 268 -20.31 -16.69 1.76
C THR A 268 -20.09 -15.53 2.74
N THR A 269 -21.15 -15.12 3.46
CA THR A 269 -21.09 -14.00 4.43
C THR A 269 -19.97 -14.14 5.47
N PRO A 270 -19.70 -15.32 6.07
CA PRO A 270 -18.57 -15.49 7.00
C PRO A 270 -17.20 -15.31 6.33
N CYS A 271 -17.09 -15.61 5.03
CA CYS A 271 -15.88 -15.37 4.25
C CYS A 271 -15.68 -13.86 4.00
N LEU A 272 -16.74 -13.16 3.57
CA LEU A 272 -16.72 -11.71 3.39
C LEU A 272 -16.36 -10.99 4.70
N HIS A 273 -16.94 -11.37 5.83
CA HIS A 273 -16.61 -10.80 7.15
C HIS A 273 -15.13 -10.98 7.53
N GLU A 274 -14.54 -12.13 7.20
CA GLU A 274 -13.12 -12.39 7.45
C GLU A 274 -12.22 -11.50 6.55
N LEU A 275 -12.56 -11.40 5.27
CA LEU A 275 -11.82 -10.56 4.30
C LEU A 275 -11.89 -9.08 4.71
N LEU A 276 -13.07 -8.58 5.11
CA LEU A 276 -13.23 -7.23 5.64
C LEU A 276 -12.42 -6.98 6.91
N ARG A 277 -12.40 -7.94 7.86
CA ARG A 277 -11.60 -7.83 9.09
C ARG A 277 -10.10 -7.79 8.81
N ARG A 278 -9.62 -8.57 7.83
CA ARG A 278 -8.22 -8.58 7.37
C ARG A 278 -7.89 -7.46 6.37
N GLN A 279 -8.87 -6.61 6.04
CA GLN A 279 -8.75 -5.55 5.04
C GLN A 279 -8.39 -6.05 3.63
N ILE A 280 -8.62 -7.33 3.32
CA ILE A 280 -8.38 -7.94 2.00
C ILE A 280 -9.52 -7.53 1.06
N PRO A 281 -9.28 -6.74 0.00
CA PRO A 281 -10.34 -6.25 -0.88
C PRO A 281 -10.93 -7.34 -1.76
N VAL A 282 -12.25 -7.32 -1.94
CA VAL A 282 -12.96 -8.18 -2.91
C VAL A 282 -13.24 -7.40 -4.18
N CYS A 283 -12.66 -7.80 -5.31
CA CYS A 283 -12.81 -7.14 -6.60
C CYS A 283 -13.83 -7.87 -7.48
N TRP A 284 -14.83 -7.14 -7.96
CA TRP A 284 -15.96 -7.69 -8.73
C TRP A 284 -15.80 -7.42 -10.22
N TYR A 285 -15.93 -8.46 -11.03
CA TYR A 285 -15.92 -8.38 -12.48
C TYR A 285 -17.15 -9.05 -13.08
N SER A 286 -17.70 -8.45 -14.14
CA SER A 286 -18.66 -9.13 -15.01
C SER A 286 -18.03 -10.34 -15.69
N TYR A 287 -18.86 -11.27 -16.19
CA TYR A 287 -18.39 -12.43 -16.96
C TYR A 287 -17.56 -12.05 -18.20
N GLY A 288 -17.86 -10.89 -18.81
CA GLY A 288 -17.11 -10.31 -19.94
C GLY A 288 -15.80 -9.62 -19.57
N GLY A 289 -15.35 -9.67 -18.32
CA GLY A 289 -14.08 -9.09 -17.88
C GLY A 289 -14.10 -7.58 -17.61
N TRP A 290 -15.27 -6.94 -17.61
CA TRP A 290 -15.41 -5.55 -17.11
C TRP A 290 -15.32 -5.52 -15.59
N PHE A 291 -14.42 -4.69 -15.06
CA PHE A 291 -14.36 -4.35 -13.65
C PHE A 291 -15.61 -3.55 -13.25
N LEU A 292 -16.34 -4.04 -12.25
CA LEU A 292 -17.59 -3.44 -11.75
C LEU A 292 -17.35 -2.56 -10.53
N GLY A 293 -16.39 -2.93 -9.69
CA GLY A 293 -16.06 -2.25 -8.44
C GLY A 293 -15.37 -3.17 -7.46
N TYR A 294 -15.20 -2.73 -6.22
CA TYR A 294 -14.59 -3.51 -5.16
C TYR A 294 -15.32 -3.27 -3.82
N SER A 295 -15.22 -4.25 -2.92
CA SER A 295 -15.64 -4.14 -1.53
C SER A 295 -14.41 -4.10 -0.65
N CYS A 296 -14.40 -3.16 0.30
CA CYS A 296 -13.36 -3.01 1.33
C CYS A 296 -14.04 -2.74 2.68
N THR A 297 -13.23 -2.62 3.75
CA THR A 297 -13.70 -2.18 5.07
C THR A 297 -14.14 -0.70 5.05
N MET A 298 -14.19 -0.02 6.21
CA MET A 298 -14.58 1.39 6.39
C MET A 298 -13.74 2.46 5.64
N GLY A 299 -12.97 2.06 4.61
CA GLY A 299 -11.99 2.88 3.90
C GLY A 299 -10.72 3.14 4.71
N HIS A 300 -9.79 3.88 4.12
CA HIS A 300 -8.61 4.35 4.84
C HIS A 300 -8.98 5.52 5.76
N LYS A 301 -8.32 5.59 6.92
CA LYS A 301 -8.62 6.59 7.97
C LYS A 301 -7.99 7.96 7.72
N ASN A 302 -7.00 8.06 6.83
CA ASN A 302 -6.35 9.32 6.47
C ASN A 302 -7.34 10.31 5.78
N VAL A 303 -8.01 11.15 6.58
CA VAL A 303 -8.93 12.19 6.12
C VAL A 303 -8.17 13.41 5.60
N GLU A 304 -6.98 13.70 6.12
CA GLU A 304 -6.11 14.79 5.70
C GLU A 304 -5.74 14.68 4.23
N LEU A 305 -5.24 13.51 3.81
CA LEU A 305 -4.87 13.21 2.43
C LEU A 305 -6.06 13.36 1.47
N ARG A 306 -7.24 12.86 1.85
CA ARG A 306 -8.48 13.06 1.07
C ARG A 306 -8.86 14.53 1.00
N THR A 307 -8.75 15.27 2.11
CA THR A 307 -9.04 16.70 2.16
C THR A 307 -8.09 17.48 1.24
N ALA A 308 -6.80 17.14 1.23
CA ALA A 308 -5.80 17.72 0.34
C ALA A 308 -6.08 17.39 -1.14
N GLN A 309 -6.41 16.13 -1.45
CA GLN A 309 -6.86 15.70 -2.77
C GLN A 309 -8.07 16.51 -3.25
N TYR A 310 -9.12 16.60 -2.44
CA TYR A 310 -10.33 17.34 -2.78
C TYR A 310 -10.02 18.83 -3.01
N ARG A 311 -9.31 19.49 -2.09
CA ARG A 311 -8.85 20.89 -2.25
C ARG A 311 -8.08 21.11 -3.55
N ALA A 312 -7.07 20.30 -3.84
CA ALA A 312 -6.27 20.42 -5.07
C ALA A 312 -7.08 20.11 -6.34
N SER A 313 -8.07 19.21 -6.25
CA SER A 313 -8.91 18.83 -7.39
C SER A 313 -9.96 19.90 -7.79
N PHE A 314 -10.17 20.91 -6.94
CA PHE A 314 -10.97 22.10 -7.24
C PHE A 314 -10.13 23.29 -7.75
N ASP A 315 -8.80 23.16 -7.78
CA ASP A 315 -7.86 24.13 -8.34
C ASP A 315 -7.53 23.72 -9.79
N GLU A 316 -8.08 24.45 -10.77
CA GLU A 316 -7.91 24.14 -12.19
C GLU A 316 -6.44 24.15 -12.63
N ARG A 317 -5.59 24.98 -12.02
CA ARG A 317 -4.17 25.08 -12.34
C ARG A 317 -3.43 23.85 -11.84
N LYS A 318 -3.65 23.43 -10.59
CA LYS A 318 -3.10 22.17 -10.04
C LYS A 318 -3.57 20.95 -10.82
N CYS A 319 -4.85 20.93 -11.21
CA CYS A 319 -5.40 19.87 -12.06
C CYS A 319 -4.66 19.80 -13.40
N LEU A 320 -4.46 20.95 -14.06
CA LEU A 320 -3.73 21.01 -15.33
C LEU A 320 -2.25 20.64 -15.19
N ASP A 321 -1.56 21.04 -14.12
CA ASP A 321 -0.14 20.73 -13.90
C ASP A 321 0.10 19.23 -13.64
N LEU A 322 -0.78 18.58 -12.87
CA LEU A 322 -0.81 17.11 -12.73
C LEU A 322 -1.16 16.42 -14.05
N ALA A 323 -2.20 16.89 -14.75
CA ALA A 323 -2.62 16.34 -16.04
C ALA A 323 -1.51 16.37 -17.09
N ARG A 324 -0.81 17.51 -17.23
CA ARG A 324 0.36 17.69 -18.10
C ARG A 324 1.42 16.64 -17.77
N THR A 325 1.64 16.36 -16.49
CA THR A 325 2.64 15.38 -16.03
C THR A 325 2.27 13.96 -16.46
N PHE A 326 1.05 13.50 -16.16
CA PHE A 326 0.56 12.16 -16.56
C PHE A 326 0.63 11.94 -18.08
N VAL A 327 0.17 12.92 -18.87
CA VAL A 327 0.15 12.82 -20.34
C VAL A 327 1.57 12.85 -20.93
N ARG A 328 2.48 13.68 -20.40
CA ARG A 328 3.89 13.67 -20.83
C ARG A 328 4.57 12.33 -20.56
N ALA A 329 4.33 11.75 -19.39
CA ALA A 329 4.91 10.47 -18.99
C ALA A 329 4.36 9.31 -19.84
N LYS A 330 3.05 9.29 -20.10
CA LYS A 330 2.43 8.37 -21.07
C LYS A 330 3.09 8.43 -22.44
N ILE A 331 3.13 9.61 -23.06
CA ILE A 331 3.66 9.78 -24.43
C ILE A 331 5.14 9.36 -24.47
N HIS A 332 5.92 9.70 -23.43
CA HIS A 332 7.30 9.24 -23.26
C HIS A 332 7.40 7.71 -23.23
N ASN A 333 6.60 7.05 -22.39
CA ASN A 333 6.64 5.60 -22.22
C ASN A 333 6.14 4.85 -23.46
N CYS A 334 5.09 5.35 -24.15
CA CYS A 334 4.64 4.87 -25.45
C CYS A 334 5.77 4.92 -26.50
N ARG A 335 6.47 6.07 -26.60
CA ARG A 335 7.62 6.26 -27.50
C ARG A 335 8.79 5.34 -27.16
N THR A 336 9.09 5.15 -25.87
CA THR A 336 10.14 4.22 -25.42
C THR A 336 9.76 2.76 -25.72
N LEU A 337 8.49 2.37 -25.56
CA LEU A 337 8.02 1.01 -25.87
C LEU A 337 8.17 0.70 -27.36
N LEU A 338 7.66 1.59 -28.25
CA LEU A 338 7.85 1.48 -29.71
C LEU A 338 9.33 1.34 -30.07
N ARG A 339 10.18 2.27 -29.64
CA ARG A 339 11.62 2.28 -29.95
C ARG A 339 12.36 1.01 -29.51
N ARG A 340 11.88 0.32 -28.47
CA ARG A 340 12.47 -0.91 -27.91
C ARG A 340 11.95 -2.20 -28.53
N ASN A 341 10.67 -2.27 -28.88
CA ASN A 341 10.01 -3.51 -29.30
C ASN A 341 9.69 -3.55 -30.80
N TRP A 342 10.05 -2.50 -31.56
CA TRP A 342 9.91 -2.48 -33.01
C TRP A 342 10.61 -3.68 -33.67
N ARG A 343 9.91 -4.35 -34.60
CA ARG A 343 10.37 -5.54 -35.30
C ARG A 343 10.59 -5.35 -36.80
N GLY A 344 9.98 -4.33 -37.42
CA GLY A 344 10.22 -3.99 -38.82
C GLY A 344 11.66 -3.50 -39.05
N GLU A 345 12.15 -3.65 -40.28
CA GLU A 345 13.55 -3.42 -40.67
C GLU A 345 14.06 -2.04 -40.23
N GLU A 346 13.32 -0.97 -40.58
CA GLU A 346 13.63 0.39 -40.15
C GLU A 346 12.72 0.84 -39.00
N LYS A 347 13.30 1.50 -38.00
CA LYS A 347 12.53 2.13 -36.91
C LYS A 347 11.68 3.28 -37.45
N PRO A 348 10.45 3.50 -36.93
CA PRO A 348 9.50 4.45 -37.50
C PRO A 348 9.87 5.88 -37.07
N ARG A 349 10.88 6.46 -37.72
CA ARG A 349 11.53 7.72 -37.30
C ARG A 349 10.51 8.85 -37.14
N GLU A 350 9.62 9.03 -38.12
CA GLU A 350 8.58 10.06 -38.10
C GLU A 350 7.61 9.90 -36.92
N VAL A 351 7.18 8.67 -36.61
CA VAL A 351 6.33 8.35 -35.46
C VAL A 351 7.05 8.71 -34.15
N LEU A 352 8.33 8.37 -34.03
CA LEU A 352 9.15 8.64 -32.85
C LEU A 352 9.49 10.14 -32.68
N ILE A 353 9.54 10.90 -33.78
CA ILE A 353 9.69 12.36 -33.77
C ILE A 353 8.36 13.00 -33.37
N GLY A 354 7.25 12.66 -34.03
CA GLY A 354 5.92 13.18 -33.73
C GLY A 354 5.51 12.95 -32.27
N LEU A 355 5.75 11.75 -31.71
CA LEU A 355 5.52 11.50 -30.28
C LEU A 355 6.41 12.37 -29.36
N GLN A 356 7.63 12.71 -29.77
CA GLN A 356 8.48 13.62 -29.00
C GLN A 356 8.02 15.10 -29.12
N GLU A 357 7.40 15.48 -30.23
CA GLU A 357 6.77 16.78 -30.40
C GLU A 357 5.47 16.89 -29.60
N ASP A 358 4.60 15.88 -29.67
CA ASP A 358 3.38 15.80 -28.86
C ASP A 358 3.71 15.81 -27.37
N ARG A 359 4.79 15.15 -26.92
CA ARG A 359 5.28 15.29 -25.53
C ARG A 359 5.69 16.72 -25.16
N ARG A 360 6.28 17.49 -26.10
CA ARG A 360 6.64 18.91 -25.91
C ARG A 360 5.42 19.85 -25.98
N ARG A 361 4.37 19.46 -26.70
CA ARG A 361 3.08 20.18 -26.75
C ARG A 361 2.29 19.95 -25.47
N ALA A 362 2.18 18.70 -25.00
CA ALA A 362 1.51 18.34 -23.76
C ALA A 362 2.03 19.14 -22.56
N GLY A 363 3.36 19.30 -22.44
CA GLY A 363 3.95 20.12 -21.36
C GLY A 363 3.78 21.64 -21.49
N ARG A 364 3.17 22.15 -22.57
CA ARG A 364 2.88 23.57 -22.80
C ARG A 364 1.39 23.86 -22.97
N ALA A 365 0.54 22.83 -23.02
CA ALA A 365 -0.90 22.95 -23.23
C ALA A 365 -1.54 23.80 -22.14
N ARG A 366 -2.32 24.82 -22.52
CA ARG A 366 -2.85 25.87 -21.64
C ARG A 366 -4.19 25.50 -20.98
N SER A 367 -4.82 24.42 -21.41
CA SER A 367 -6.06 23.90 -20.83
C SER A 367 -6.13 22.37 -20.90
N ILE A 368 -7.05 21.77 -20.14
CA ILE A 368 -7.31 20.32 -20.18
C ILE A 368 -7.84 19.90 -21.56
N GLN A 369 -8.61 20.77 -22.23
CA GLN A 369 -9.16 20.56 -23.57
C GLN A 369 -8.05 20.51 -24.63
N GLU A 370 -7.09 21.42 -24.59
CA GLU A 370 -5.92 21.38 -25.47
C GLU A 370 -5.09 20.11 -25.22
N LEU A 371 -4.89 19.77 -23.94
CA LEU A 371 -4.13 18.58 -23.54
C LEU A 371 -4.78 17.27 -24.01
N LEU A 372 -6.11 17.16 -23.93
CA LEU A 372 -6.90 16.04 -24.49
C LEU A 372 -6.71 15.92 -26.01
N GLY A 373 -6.63 17.04 -26.73
CA GLY A 373 -6.34 17.04 -28.17
C GLY A 373 -4.95 16.49 -28.49
N VAL A 374 -3.93 16.90 -27.71
CA VAL A 374 -2.56 16.37 -27.85
C VAL A 374 -2.47 14.89 -27.46
N GLU A 375 -3.13 14.48 -26.39
CA GLU A 375 -3.18 13.08 -25.94
C GLU A 375 -3.87 12.17 -26.96
N GLY A 376 -4.97 12.63 -27.55
CA GLY A 376 -5.67 11.94 -28.63
C GLY A 376 -4.82 11.78 -29.90
N ALA A 377 -4.13 12.85 -30.33
CA ALA A 377 -3.23 12.80 -31.49
C ALA A 377 -2.04 11.84 -31.26
N ALA A 378 -1.41 11.92 -30.09
CA ALA A 378 -0.31 11.02 -29.72
C ALA A 378 -0.77 9.55 -29.61
N ALA A 379 -1.97 9.31 -29.06
CA ALA A 379 -2.54 7.97 -28.97
C ALA A 379 -2.87 7.40 -30.35
N ALA A 380 -3.44 8.19 -31.27
CA ALA A 380 -3.71 7.77 -32.64
C ALA A 380 -2.40 7.39 -33.37
N ARG A 381 -1.37 8.25 -33.28
CA ARG A 381 -0.04 8.02 -33.83
C ARG A 381 0.63 6.76 -33.26
N TYR A 382 0.52 6.54 -31.95
CA TYR A 382 1.06 5.37 -31.27
C TYR A 382 0.35 4.07 -31.70
N PHE A 383 -0.99 4.05 -31.72
CA PHE A 383 -1.74 2.85 -32.08
C PHE A 383 -1.65 2.51 -33.58
N ALA A 384 -1.54 3.50 -34.47
CA ALA A 384 -1.26 3.25 -35.89
C ALA A 384 0.08 2.52 -36.10
N ALA A 385 1.08 2.77 -35.24
CA ALA A 385 2.38 2.10 -35.29
C ALA A 385 2.46 0.81 -34.44
N PHE A 386 1.41 0.44 -33.70
CA PHE A 386 1.51 -0.63 -32.70
C PHE A 386 1.78 -2.00 -33.31
N ALA A 387 1.22 -2.29 -34.49
CA ALA A 387 1.41 -3.56 -35.20
C ALA A 387 2.90 -3.85 -35.48
N GLY A 388 3.73 -2.84 -35.72
CA GLY A 388 5.18 -3.00 -35.93
C GLY A 388 5.98 -3.44 -34.70
N MET A 389 5.34 -3.63 -33.54
CA MET A 389 5.93 -4.31 -32.37
C MET A 389 5.54 -5.79 -32.28
N LEU A 390 4.55 -6.24 -33.05
CA LEU A 390 4.04 -7.61 -33.03
C LEU A 390 4.85 -8.48 -34.00
N ARG A 391 4.93 -9.78 -33.71
CA ARG A 391 5.49 -10.77 -34.62
C ARG A 391 4.60 -10.87 -35.86
N GLU A 392 5.21 -10.87 -37.03
CA GLU A 392 4.52 -11.07 -38.30
C GLU A 392 3.91 -12.48 -38.40
N ASP A 393 2.96 -12.64 -39.33
CA ASP A 393 2.37 -13.94 -39.62
C ASP A 393 3.44 -14.87 -40.20
N ASP A 394 3.51 -16.10 -39.70
CA ASP A 394 4.47 -17.12 -40.17
C ASP A 394 3.99 -17.84 -41.46
N GLY A 395 2.98 -17.29 -42.12
CA GLY A 395 2.35 -17.86 -43.31
C GLY A 395 1.35 -18.97 -42.99
N MET A 396 1.18 -19.33 -41.70
CA MET A 396 0.21 -20.32 -41.24
C MET A 396 -1.10 -19.70 -40.71
N GLY A 397 -1.30 -18.38 -40.90
CA GLY A 397 -2.50 -17.66 -40.44
C GLY A 397 -2.46 -17.33 -38.94
N ARG A 398 -1.26 -17.22 -38.38
CA ARG A 398 -1.02 -17.01 -36.92
C ARG A 398 -0.74 -15.56 -36.56
N GLY A 399 -0.80 -14.65 -37.53
CA GLY A 399 -0.63 -13.22 -37.33
C GLY A 399 -1.82 -12.58 -36.62
N PHE A 400 -1.59 -11.41 -36.04
CA PHE A 400 -2.62 -10.56 -35.46
C PHE A 400 -2.78 -9.28 -36.29
N ASP A 401 -3.82 -9.19 -37.13
CA ASP A 401 -4.16 -7.93 -37.82
C ASP A 401 -4.64 -6.90 -36.79
N PHE A 402 -3.87 -5.83 -36.61
CA PHE A 402 -4.20 -4.70 -35.74
C PHE A 402 -4.08 -3.37 -36.49
N ARG A 403 -5.22 -2.82 -36.88
CA ARG A 403 -5.31 -1.57 -37.64
C ARG A 403 -5.44 -0.32 -36.77
N GLY A 404 -5.64 -0.48 -35.46
CA GLY A 404 -5.82 0.62 -34.51
C GLY A 404 -6.72 0.26 -33.33
N ARG A 405 -6.88 1.20 -32.39
CA ARG A 405 -7.60 0.97 -31.12
C ARG A 405 -9.13 1.14 -31.25
N ASN A 406 -9.88 0.05 -31.28
CA ASN A 406 -11.35 0.03 -31.08
C ASN A 406 -11.70 -0.45 -29.65
N ARG A 407 -12.79 0.06 -29.05
CA ARG A 407 -13.01 -0.07 -27.59
C ARG A 407 -14.25 -0.85 -27.16
N ARG A 408 -15.39 -0.70 -27.86
CA ARG A 408 -16.70 -1.19 -27.41
C ARG A 408 -17.63 -1.51 -28.60
N PRO A 409 -17.91 -2.79 -28.88
CA PRO A 409 -17.14 -3.97 -28.46
C PRO A 409 -15.73 -3.98 -29.10
N PRO A 410 -14.74 -4.73 -28.57
CA PRO A 410 -13.51 -5.03 -29.31
C PRO A 410 -13.84 -5.83 -30.57
N THR A 411 -13.30 -5.46 -31.72
CA THR A 411 -13.55 -6.16 -33.00
C THR A 411 -12.40 -7.07 -33.45
N ASP A 412 -11.30 -7.10 -32.70
CA ASP A 412 -10.13 -7.95 -32.95
C ASP A 412 -9.48 -8.43 -31.64
N PRO A 413 -8.63 -9.49 -31.70
CA PRO A 413 -8.01 -10.08 -30.52
C PRO A 413 -7.10 -9.15 -29.72
N VAL A 414 -6.34 -8.26 -30.38
CA VAL A 414 -5.39 -7.36 -29.72
C VAL A 414 -6.14 -6.28 -28.95
N ASN A 415 -7.22 -5.73 -29.51
CA ASN A 415 -8.13 -4.85 -28.80
C ASN A 415 -8.86 -5.55 -27.64
N ALA A 416 -9.16 -6.85 -27.74
CA ALA A 416 -9.69 -7.61 -26.62
C ALA A 416 -8.67 -7.74 -25.47
N LEU A 417 -7.41 -8.08 -25.78
CA LEU A 417 -6.30 -8.13 -24.81
C LEU A 417 -6.03 -6.77 -24.14
N LEU A 418 -5.89 -5.70 -24.94
CA LEU A 418 -5.68 -4.33 -24.43
C LEU A 418 -6.84 -3.87 -23.55
N SER A 419 -8.08 -4.19 -23.90
CA SER A 419 -9.27 -3.78 -23.12
C SER A 419 -9.36 -4.53 -21.79
N PHE A 420 -9.09 -5.83 -21.79
CA PHE A 420 -9.07 -6.62 -20.56
C PHE A 420 -7.89 -6.22 -19.65
N GLY A 421 -6.70 -6.03 -20.21
CA GLY A 421 -5.53 -5.53 -19.46
C GLY A 421 -5.74 -4.13 -18.87
N TYR A 422 -6.38 -3.21 -19.60
CA TYR A 422 -6.73 -1.91 -19.03
C TYR A 422 -7.78 -2.02 -17.91
N ALA A 423 -8.75 -2.94 -18.00
CA ALA A 423 -9.68 -3.20 -16.89
C ALA A 423 -8.95 -3.73 -15.64
N MET A 424 -8.02 -4.68 -15.82
CA MET A 424 -7.16 -5.18 -14.74
C MET A 424 -6.31 -4.06 -14.12
N LEU A 425 -5.73 -3.18 -14.93
CA LEU A 425 -4.92 -2.06 -14.45
C LEU A 425 -5.76 -0.98 -13.75
N VAL A 426 -6.99 -0.71 -14.20
CA VAL A 426 -7.95 0.16 -13.48
C VAL A 426 -8.30 -0.43 -12.11
N ARG A 427 -8.56 -1.74 -12.00
CA ARG A 427 -8.73 -2.40 -10.70
C ARG A 427 -7.51 -2.22 -9.82
N THR A 428 -6.31 -2.52 -10.34
CA THR A 428 -5.07 -2.43 -9.57
C THR A 428 -4.90 -1.03 -8.99
N TRP A 429 -5.05 0.01 -9.81
CA TRP A 429 -4.99 1.40 -9.34
C TRP A 429 -6.12 1.78 -8.39
N SER A 430 -7.36 1.33 -8.63
CA SER A 430 -8.48 1.64 -7.74
C SER A 430 -8.26 1.09 -6.33
N VAL A 431 -7.75 -0.14 -6.23
CA VAL A 431 -7.39 -0.75 -4.94
C VAL A 431 -6.18 -0.07 -4.31
N THR A 432 -5.08 0.13 -5.06
CA THR A 432 -3.87 0.78 -4.53
C THR A 432 -4.15 2.19 -4.00
N LEU A 433 -4.95 3.00 -4.71
CA LEU A 433 -5.34 4.34 -4.26
C LEU A 433 -6.18 4.29 -2.98
N ALA A 434 -7.16 3.38 -2.92
CA ALA A 434 -7.99 3.21 -1.73
C ALA A 434 -7.19 2.73 -0.50
N CYS A 435 -6.20 1.84 -0.70
CA CYS A 435 -5.30 1.37 0.34
C CYS A 435 -4.33 2.45 0.85
N VAL A 436 -3.88 3.37 -0.01
CA VAL A 436 -3.09 4.55 0.37
C VAL A 436 -3.98 5.67 0.96
N GLY A 437 -5.31 5.56 0.83
CA GLY A 437 -6.27 6.51 1.35
C GLY A 437 -6.57 7.70 0.46
N LEU A 438 -6.28 7.61 -0.84
CA LEU A 438 -6.84 8.50 -1.85
C LEU A 438 -8.22 8.00 -2.29
N ASP A 439 -9.11 8.91 -2.68
CA ASP A 439 -10.38 8.59 -3.33
C ASP A 439 -10.13 8.20 -4.80
N PRO A 440 -10.37 6.95 -5.24
CA PRO A 440 -10.11 6.53 -6.62
C PRO A 440 -11.00 7.24 -7.66
N TYR A 441 -12.11 7.84 -7.25
CA TYR A 441 -13.09 8.49 -8.12
C TYR A 441 -12.82 9.98 -8.33
N ARG A 442 -12.02 10.64 -7.47
CA ARG A 442 -11.70 12.07 -7.62
C ARG A 442 -10.36 12.32 -8.30
N GLY A 443 -10.38 12.30 -9.64
CA GLY A 443 -9.23 12.63 -10.50
C GLY A 443 -9.00 14.13 -10.69
N PHE A 444 -7.90 14.41 -11.40
CA PHE A 444 -7.37 15.74 -11.78
C PHE A 444 -7.43 15.97 -13.30
N TYR A 445 -7.31 14.92 -14.12
CA TYR A 445 -7.35 15.00 -15.59
C TYR A 445 -8.66 14.45 -16.16
N HIS A 446 -9.02 13.22 -15.81
CA HIS A 446 -10.31 12.66 -16.20
C HIS A 446 -11.44 13.33 -15.45
N GLN A 447 -12.34 13.96 -16.20
CA GLN A 447 -13.56 14.53 -15.64
C GLN A 447 -14.41 13.43 -14.96
N PRO A 448 -14.94 13.67 -13.75
CA PRO A 448 -15.86 12.75 -13.09
C PRO A 448 -17.03 12.41 -14.01
N ARG A 449 -17.21 11.12 -14.29
CA ARG A 449 -18.44 10.58 -14.87
C ARG A 449 -18.98 9.54 -13.91
N TYR A 450 -20.30 9.47 -13.78
CA TYR A 450 -20.94 8.60 -12.80
C TYR A 450 -20.40 7.15 -12.89
N GLY A 451 -19.94 6.61 -11.77
CA GLY A 451 -19.36 5.26 -11.67
C GLY A 451 -17.95 5.06 -12.26
N ARG A 452 -17.26 6.09 -12.77
CA ARG A 452 -15.92 5.96 -13.38
C ARG A 452 -14.81 6.42 -12.40
N PRO A 453 -13.85 5.54 -12.01
CA PRO A 453 -12.80 5.89 -11.06
C PRO A 453 -11.73 6.79 -11.69
N ALA A 454 -11.95 8.11 -11.68
CA ALA A 454 -11.15 9.07 -12.45
C ALA A 454 -9.69 9.14 -12.03
N LEU A 455 -9.36 9.09 -10.74
CA LEU A 455 -7.95 9.13 -10.31
C LEU A 455 -7.21 7.85 -10.72
N ALA A 456 -7.88 6.69 -10.65
CA ALA A 456 -7.28 5.43 -11.13
C ALA A 456 -7.00 5.48 -12.64
N LEU A 457 -7.76 6.27 -13.41
CA LEU A 457 -7.57 6.47 -14.83
C LEU A 457 -6.49 7.49 -15.16
N ASP A 458 -6.28 8.49 -14.31
CA ASP A 458 -5.17 9.44 -14.40
C ASP A 458 -3.85 8.73 -14.11
N MET A 459 -3.75 8.07 -12.95
CA MET A 459 -2.55 7.37 -12.50
C MET A 459 -2.15 6.21 -13.42
N MET A 460 -3.12 5.58 -14.11
CA MET A 460 -2.77 4.54 -15.09
C MET A 460 -2.16 5.08 -16.39
N GLU A 461 -2.26 6.38 -16.72
CA GLU A 461 -1.86 6.89 -18.04
C GLU A 461 -0.38 6.60 -18.34
N SER A 462 0.52 6.90 -17.40
CA SER A 462 1.96 6.61 -17.55
C SER A 462 2.27 5.10 -17.51
N PHE A 463 1.39 4.29 -16.91
CA PHE A 463 1.55 2.85 -16.72
C PHE A 463 0.91 1.96 -17.80
N ARG A 464 -0.01 2.47 -18.63
CA ARG A 464 -0.58 1.71 -19.77
C ARG A 464 0.50 1.10 -20.67
N PRO A 465 1.46 1.87 -21.22
CA PRO A 465 2.57 1.33 -22.00
C PRO A 465 3.48 0.40 -21.18
N LEU A 466 3.72 0.73 -19.90
CA LEU A 466 4.70 0.03 -19.06
C LEU A 466 4.21 -1.33 -18.55
N VAL A 467 2.92 -1.49 -18.31
CA VAL A 467 2.32 -2.71 -17.76
C VAL A 467 1.54 -3.43 -18.86
N VAL A 468 0.44 -2.84 -19.32
CA VAL A 468 -0.53 -3.55 -20.18
C VAL A 468 -0.01 -3.74 -21.59
N ASP A 469 0.39 -2.67 -22.27
CA ASP A 469 0.80 -2.77 -23.68
C ASP A 469 2.05 -3.65 -23.82
N SER A 470 3.03 -3.49 -22.92
CA SER A 470 4.21 -4.37 -22.85
C SER A 470 3.85 -5.84 -22.59
N CYS A 471 2.80 -6.11 -21.80
CA CYS A 471 2.31 -7.46 -21.56
C CYS A 471 1.66 -8.03 -22.83
N VAL A 472 0.81 -7.25 -23.51
CA VAL A 472 0.16 -7.65 -24.77
C VAL A 472 1.19 -7.98 -25.85
N VAL A 473 2.16 -7.09 -26.08
CA VAL A 473 3.27 -7.32 -27.03
C VAL A 473 4.04 -8.59 -26.66
N ARG A 474 4.33 -8.81 -25.37
CA ARG A 474 5.08 -9.99 -24.91
C ARG A 474 4.32 -11.30 -25.09
N VAL A 475 3.06 -11.40 -24.67
CA VAL A 475 2.30 -12.67 -24.76
C VAL A 475 2.03 -13.08 -26.21
N ILE A 476 1.86 -12.11 -27.12
CA ILE A 476 1.75 -12.36 -28.56
C ILE A 476 3.10 -12.83 -29.13
N ASN A 477 4.17 -12.07 -28.91
CA ASN A 477 5.48 -12.37 -29.50
C ASN A 477 6.10 -13.67 -29.00
N ASN A 478 5.81 -14.05 -27.76
CA ASN A 478 6.22 -15.34 -27.16
C ASN A 478 5.33 -16.51 -27.59
N GLY A 479 4.20 -16.28 -28.27
CA GLY A 479 3.21 -17.32 -28.58
C GLY A 479 2.47 -17.86 -27.34
N GLU A 480 2.47 -17.15 -26.21
CA GLU A 480 1.70 -17.54 -25.02
C GLU A 480 0.19 -17.49 -25.32
N ILE A 481 -0.23 -16.53 -26.17
CA ILE A 481 -1.60 -16.37 -26.65
C ILE A 481 -1.60 -16.35 -28.18
N GLN A 482 -2.49 -17.13 -28.79
CA GLN A 482 -2.57 -17.34 -30.25
C GLN A 482 -3.96 -16.93 -30.80
N PRO A 483 -4.18 -16.78 -32.12
CA PRO A 483 -5.51 -16.39 -32.65
C PRO A 483 -6.66 -17.33 -32.24
N GLU A 484 -6.37 -18.61 -32.01
CA GLU A 484 -7.33 -19.64 -31.59
C GLU A 484 -7.76 -19.50 -30.12
N ASP A 485 -7.06 -18.69 -29.31
CA ASP A 485 -7.41 -18.40 -27.91
C ASP A 485 -8.64 -17.47 -27.77
N PHE A 486 -9.24 -17.05 -28.89
CA PHE A 486 -10.34 -16.09 -28.95
C PHE A 486 -11.66 -16.69 -29.43
N LEU A 487 -12.77 -16.09 -28.97
CA LEU A 487 -14.12 -16.29 -29.48
C LEU A 487 -14.48 -15.07 -30.32
N VAL A 488 -14.45 -15.24 -31.65
CA VAL A 488 -14.91 -14.24 -32.61
C VAL A 488 -16.41 -14.43 -32.83
N ARG A 489 -17.20 -13.36 -32.68
CA ARG A 489 -18.63 -13.32 -32.98
C ARG A 489 -18.92 -12.08 -33.82
N ALA A 490 -20.08 -12.05 -34.50
CA ALA A 490 -20.52 -10.87 -35.26
C ALA A 490 -20.58 -9.58 -34.39
N THR A 491 -20.80 -9.73 -33.08
CA THR A 491 -20.83 -8.64 -32.09
C THR A 491 -19.47 -8.33 -31.45
N GLY A 492 -18.36 -8.89 -31.93
CA GLY A 492 -17.00 -8.63 -31.45
C GLY A 492 -16.26 -9.85 -30.92
N VAL A 493 -15.08 -9.59 -30.34
CA VAL A 493 -14.07 -10.61 -29.96
C VAL A 493 -13.87 -10.66 -28.45
N ALA A 494 -13.83 -11.87 -27.89
CA ALA A 494 -13.59 -12.11 -26.46
C ALA A 494 -12.54 -13.20 -26.23
N LEU A 495 -11.85 -13.18 -25.09
CA LEU A 495 -10.91 -14.24 -24.70
C LEU A 495 -11.65 -15.50 -24.24
N LYS A 496 -11.22 -16.68 -24.72
CA LYS A 496 -11.57 -17.98 -24.12
C LYS A 496 -11.07 -18.06 -22.68
N ASP A 497 -11.62 -18.97 -21.88
CA ASP A 497 -11.29 -19.03 -20.46
C ASP A 497 -9.82 -19.38 -20.20
N GLY A 498 -9.24 -20.32 -20.96
CA GLY A 498 -7.81 -20.65 -20.90
C GLY A 498 -6.92 -19.44 -21.21
N ALA A 499 -7.17 -18.76 -22.32
CA ALA A 499 -6.49 -17.52 -22.73
C ALA A 499 -6.52 -16.44 -21.64
N ARG A 500 -7.67 -16.27 -20.98
CA ARG A 500 -7.86 -15.31 -19.88
C ARG A 500 -6.97 -15.65 -18.69
N ARG A 501 -6.88 -16.93 -18.29
CA ARG A 501 -5.97 -17.40 -17.23
C ARG A 501 -4.51 -17.13 -17.59
N LYS A 502 -4.09 -17.46 -18.83
CA LYS A 502 -2.73 -17.17 -19.32
C LYS A 502 -2.42 -15.66 -19.23
N PHE A 503 -3.34 -14.81 -19.68
CA PHE A 503 -3.16 -13.36 -19.67
C PHE A 503 -3.12 -12.78 -18.25
N ILE A 504 -3.99 -13.26 -17.33
CA ILE A 504 -3.94 -12.87 -15.92
C ILE A 504 -2.58 -13.21 -15.31
N ALA A 505 -2.08 -14.43 -15.56
CA ALA A 505 -0.77 -14.85 -15.09
C ALA A 505 0.36 -13.98 -15.68
N ALA A 506 0.30 -13.64 -16.97
CA ALA A 506 1.28 -12.75 -17.60
C ALA A 506 1.24 -11.32 -17.02
N PHE A 507 0.05 -10.78 -16.75
CA PHE A 507 -0.14 -9.47 -16.13
C PHE A 507 0.40 -9.41 -14.69
N GLU A 508 0.08 -10.40 -13.85
CA GLU A 508 0.59 -10.45 -12.49
C GLU A 508 2.11 -10.72 -12.46
N ARG A 509 2.65 -11.57 -13.35
CA ARG A 509 4.10 -11.69 -13.56
C ARG A 509 4.73 -10.35 -13.94
N ARG A 510 4.10 -9.56 -14.82
CA ARG A 510 4.60 -8.23 -15.22
C ARG A 510 4.63 -7.26 -14.04
N LEU A 511 3.67 -7.33 -13.12
CA LEU A 511 3.66 -6.55 -11.87
C LEU A 511 4.75 -7.01 -10.88
N SER A 512 5.08 -8.31 -10.84
CA SER A 512 6.15 -8.83 -9.98
C SER A 512 7.57 -8.62 -10.53
N VAL A 513 7.75 -8.21 -11.79
CA VAL A 513 9.08 -7.85 -12.35
C VAL A 513 9.66 -6.65 -11.61
N GLU A 514 10.88 -6.80 -11.10
CA GLU A 514 11.67 -5.68 -10.59
C GLU A 514 12.22 -4.78 -11.70
N ILE A 515 12.22 -3.49 -11.43
CA ILE A 515 12.85 -2.46 -12.24
C ILE A 515 13.74 -1.58 -11.36
N THR A 516 14.79 -1.00 -11.95
CA THR A 516 15.52 0.11 -11.34
C THR A 516 14.66 1.38 -11.41
N HIS A 517 14.34 1.99 -10.28
CA HIS A 517 13.50 3.20 -10.26
C HIS A 517 14.23 4.36 -10.95
N PRO A 518 13.64 5.02 -11.96
CA PRO A 518 14.36 5.97 -12.82
C PRO A 518 14.75 7.27 -12.12
N VAL A 519 14.20 7.55 -10.93
CA VAL A 519 14.49 8.73 -10.11
C VAL A 519 15.31 8.38 -8.85
N PHE A 520 15.18 7.17 -8.33
CA PHE A 520 15.76 6.76 -7.02
C PHE A 520 16.87 5.70 -7.14
N SER A 521 17.09 5.14 -8.34
CA SER A 521 18.17 4.19 -8.68
C SER A 521 18.20 2.85 -7.93
N TYR A 522 17.38 2.63 -6.91
CA TYR A 522 17.21 1.30 -6.29
C TYR A 522 16.30 0.37 -7.12
N ARG A 523 16.38 -0.94 -6.87
CA ARG A 523 15.48 -1.96 -7.46
C ARG A 523 14.17 -2.05 -6.67
N VAL A 524 13.06 -2.20 -7.38
CA VAL A 524 11.72 -2.31 -6.79
C VAL A 524 10.75 -2.99 -7.79
N SER A 525 9.83 -3.82 -7.30
CA SER A 525 8.82 -4.49 -8.14
C SER A 525 7.86 -3.48 -8.79
N CYS A 526 7.41 -3.74 -10.03
CA CYS A 526 6.42 -2.88 -10.69
C CYS A 526 5.18 -2.65 -9.81
N ARG A 527 4.69 -3.68 -9.10
CA ARG A 527 3.57 -3.58 -8.13
C ARG A 527 3.85 -2.53 -7.06
N ARG A 528 5.03 -2.59 -6.44
CA ARG A 528 5.42 -1.64 -5.39
C ARG A 528 5.61 -0.22 -5.94
N VAL A 529 6.01 -0.06 -7.20
CA VAL A 529 6.08 1.25 -7.85
C VAL A 529 4.71 1.91 -8.02
N LEU A 530 3.62 1.16 -8.22
CA LEU A 530 2.26 1.75 -8.24
C LEU A 530 1.91 2.38 -6.89
N GLU A 531 2.21 1.69 -5.78
CA GLU A 531 1.99 2.22 -4.42
C GLU A 531 2.90 3.41 -4.12
N LEU A 532 4.19 3.33 -4.49
CA LEU A 532 5.12 4.46 -4.35
C LEU A 532 4.60 5.70 -5.07
N GLN A 533 4.12 5.57 -6.31
CA GLN A 533 3.57 6.70 -7.06
C GLN A 533 2.26 7.23 -6.46
N ALA A 534 1.38 6.37 -5.92
CA ALA A 534 0.22 6.83 -5.14
C ALA A 534 0.63 7.61 -3.88
N ARG A 535 1.63 7.14 -3.12
CA ARG A 535 2.14 7.82 -1.93
C ARG A 535 2.85 9.13 -2.27
N LEU A 536 3.66 9.16 -3.34
CA LEU A 536 4.32 10.38 -3.82
C LEU A 536 3.32 11.45 -4.30
N LEU A 537 2.22 11.05 -4.96
CA LEU A 537 1.11 11.96 -5.22
C LEU A 537 0.55 12.53 -3.92
N GLY A 538 0.36 11.70 -2.89
CA GLY A 538 -0.07 12.16 -1.56
C GLY A 538 0.90 13.15 -0.91
N ARG A 539 2.21 12.87 -0.94
CA ARG A 539 3.27 13.80 -0.47
C ARG A 539 3.23 15.14 -1.21
N HIS A 540 2.97 15.14 -2.51
CA HIS A 540 2.83 16.37 -3.29
C HIS A 540 1.56 17.15 -2.93
N LEU A 541 0.42 16.46 -2.77
CA LEU A 541 -0.87 17.08 -2.39
C LEU A 541 -0.84 17.68 -0.98
N LEU A 542 -0.08 17.07 -0.07
CA LEU A 542 0.17 17.59 1.29
C LEU A 542 1.25 18.68 1.34
N GLY A 543 1.93 18.98 0.23
CA GLY A 543 2.95 20.03 0.13
C GLY A 543 4.36 19.61 0.59
N GLU A 544 4.58 18.32 0.89
CA GLU A 544 5.87 17.81 1.36
C GLU A 544 6.93 17.73 0.24
N ILE A 545 6.51 17.59 -1.02
CA ILE A 545 7.39 17.63 -2.19
C ILE A 545 6.90 18.65 -3.24
N PRO A 546 7.79 19.42 -3.87
CA PRO A 546 7.41 20.52 -4.76
C PRO A 546 6.72 20.04 -6.04
N ASP A 547 7.18 18.91 -6.60
CA ASP A 547 6.70 18.32 -7.85
C ASP A 547 6.39 16.84 -7.66
N TYR A 548 5.35 16.34 -8.34
CA TYR A 548 5.05 14.91 -8.45
C TYR A 548 5.94 14.23 -9.51
N PRO A 549 6.82 13.26 -9.14
CA PRO A 549 7.80 12.67 -10.06
C PRO A 549 7.28 11.39 -10.73
N ASP A 550 6.43 11.54 -11.74
CA ASP A 550 5.83 10.43 -12.49
C ASP A 550 6.88 9.54 -13.19
N LEU A 551 6.51 8.26 -13.38
CA LEU A 551 7.41 7.20 -13.80
C LEU A 551 7.67 7.21 -15.32
N THR A 552 8.88 7.62 -15.72
CA THR A 552 9.33 7.53 -17.12
C THR A 552 10.50 6.56 -17.31
N THR A 553 10.40 5.65 -18.28
CA THR A 553 11.46 4.68 -18.62
C THR A 553 12.37 5.18 -19.74
N ARG A 554 13.67 4.96 -19.58
CA ARG A 554 14.77 5.38 -20.52
C ARG A 554 15.06 4.45 -21.81
#